data_AF-A0A8T7HAF2-F1
#
_entry.id   AF-A0A8T7HAF2-F1
#
_cell.length_a   1.000
_cell.length_b   1.000
_cell.length_c   1.000
_cell.angle_alpha   90.00
_cell.angle_beta   90.00
_cell.angle_gamma   90.00
#
_symmetry.space_group_name_H-M   'P 1'
#
loop_
_entity.id
_entity.type
_entity.pdbx_description
1 polymer ?
#
loop_
_entity_poly.entity_id
_entity_poly.type
_entity_poly.pdbx_seq_one_letter_code
_entity_poly.pdbx_strand_id
1 'polypeptide(L)'
;VEFKGNNVYLTPYELGKTSIMFKGDDMQGGVISVNATLVVKEPEVPYAESYFDYILIGVVLLIIVLGVLRLTEDKNNNNSKKKK
;
A
#
# COMPACT_ATOMS: atom_id res chain seq x y z
N VAL A 1 25.08 17.94 -8.00
CA VAL A 1 24.07 18.72 -8.75
C VAL A 1 24.44 18.61 -10.21
N GLU A 2 23.50 18.24 -11.07
CA GLU A 2 23.73 18.07 -12.50
C GLU A 2 22.71 18.92 -13.28
N PHE A 3 23.16 19.63 -14.31
CA PHE A 3 22.30 20.44 -15.18
C PHE A 3 22.20 19.76 -16.55
N LYS A 4 20.98 19.52 -17.04
CA LYS A 4 20.73 19.02 -18.41
C LYS A 4 19.67 19.87 -19.08
N GLY A 5 20.10 20.72 -20.00
CA GLY A 5 19.23 21.71 -20.64
C GLY A 5 18.56 22.58 -19.59
N ASN A 6 17.22 22.55 -19.55
CA ASN A 6 16.42 23.35 -18.62
C ASN A 6 16.14 22.64 -17.28
N ASN A 7 16.74 21.46 -17.05
CA ASN A 7 16.48 20.63 -15.87
C ASN A 7 17.68 20.63 -14.92
N VAL A 8 17.40 20.65 -13.61
CA VAL A 8 18.37 20.46 -12.53
C VAL A 8 18.08 19.16 -11.81
N TYR A 9 19.09 18.28 -11.72
CA TYR A 9 19.00 17.01 -11.02
C TYR A 9 19.78 17.06 -9.71
N LEU A 10 19.12 16.61 -8.65
CA LEU A 10 19.62 16.59 -7.29
C LEU A 10 19.48 15.17 -6.75
N THR A 11 20.58 14.60 -6.25
CA THR A 11 20.57 13.33 -5.52
C THR A 11 20.77 13.65 -4.05
N PRO A 12 19.72 13.58 -3.22
CA PRO A 12 19.85 13.84 -1.80
C PRO A 12 20.60 12.69 -1.11
N TYR A 13 21.49 13.03 -0.17
CA TYR A 13 22.27 12.06 0.60
C TYR A 13 21.53 11.57 1.85
N GLU A 14 20.71 12.43 2.45
CA GLU A 14 20.01 12.15 3.70
C GLU A 14 18.51 12.42 3.55
N LEU A 15 17.73 11.73 4.38
CA LEU A 15 16.30 11.99 4.56
C LEU A 15 16.10 13.35 5.25
N GLY A 16 14.93 13.97 5.03
CA GLY A 16 14.55 15.18 5.72
C GLY A 16 14.14 16.30 4.80
N LYS A 17 14.32 17.55 5.26
CA LYS A 17 13.90 18.75 4.52
C LYS A 17 15.12 19.61 4.22
N THR A 18 15.21 20.07 2.97
CA THR A 18 16.21 21.06 2.56
C THR A 18 15.55 22.18 1.77
N SER A 19 16.11 23.38 1.85
CA SER A 19 15.66 24.55 1.12
C SER A 19 16.65 24.83 -0.01
N ILE A 20 16.12 24.98 -1.22
CA ILE A 20 16.89 25.26 -2.43
C ILE A 20 16.51 26.66 -2.89
N MET A 21 17.51 27.53 -2.96
CA MET A 21 17.34 28.88 -3.48
C MET A 21 17.90 28.96 -4.89
N PHE A 22 17.04 29.31 -5.84
CA PHE A 22 17.42 29.63 -7.21
C PHE A 22 17.54 31.14 -7.35
N LYS A 23 18.64 31.60 -7.92
CA LYS A 23 18.87 33.02 -8.24
C LYS A 23 19.12 33.14 -9.74
N GLY A 24 18.32 33.97 -10.40
CA GLY A 24 18.51 34.37 -11.80
C GLY A 24 18.93 35.84 -11.86
N ASP A 25 19.88 36.14 -12.74
CA ASP A 25 20.36 37.49 -13.03
C ASP A 25 20.21 37.71 -14.55
N ASP A 26 19.55 38.80 -14.94
CA ASP A 26 19.35 39.15 -16.36
C ASP A 26 20.54 39.93 -16.97
N MET A 27 21.60 40.15 -16.19
CA MET A 27 22.79 40.93 -16.49
C MET A 27 22.52 42.42 -16.81
N GLN A 28 21.29 42.88 -16.63
CA GLN A 28 20.84 44.26 -16.81
C GLN A 28 20.42 44.88 -15.47
N GLY A 29 20.70 44.19 -14.36
CA GLY A 29 20.43 44.62 -12.99
C GLY A 29 19.14 44.05 -12.39
N GLY A 30 18.37 43.26 -13.16
CA GLY A 30 17.24 42.50 -12.68
C GLY A 30 17.68 41.19 -12.06
N VAL A 31 17.35 41.01 -10.78
CA VAL A 31 17.61 39.77 -10.04
C VAL A 31 16.29 39.16 -9.59
N ILE A 32 16.06 37.90 -9.96
CA ILE A 32 14.91 37.11 -9.50
C ILE A 32 15.43 36.02 -8.57
N SER A 33 14.73 35.78 -7.46
CA SER A 33 15.05 34.68 -6.54
C SER A 33 13.79 33.86 -6.24
N VAL A 34 13.94 32.53 -6.26
CA VAL A 34 12.87 31.58 -5.99
C VAL A 34 13.36 30.58 -4.95
N ASN A 35 12.56 30.37 -3.89
CA ASN A 35 12.84 29.35 -2.88
C ASN A 35 11.91 28.15 -3.06
N ALA A 36 12.49 26.96 -3.09
CA ALA A 36 11.77 25.69 -3.09
C ALA A 36 12.18 24.87 -1.86
N THR A 37 11.20 24.23 -1.22
CA THR A 37 11.48 23.25 -0.14
C THR A 37 11.41 21.85 -0.73
N LEU A 38 12.52 21.11 -0.66
CA LEU A 38 12.57 19.71 -1.02
C LEU A 38 12.40 18.86 0.24
N VAL A 39 11.51 17.87 0.17
CA VAL A 39 11.29 16.90 1.24
C VAL A 39 11.68 15.52 0.72
N VAL A 40 12.71 14.94 1.32
CA VAL A 40 13.23 13.61 1.00
C VAL A 40 12.66 12.64 2.02
N LYS A 41 11.84 11.71 1.56
CA LYS A 41 11.18 10.70 2.38
C LYS A 41 11.72 9.31 2.04
N GLU A 42 11.55 8.39 2.98
CA GLU A 42 11.77 6.97 2.70
C GLU A 42 10.79 6.50 1.61
N PRO A 43 11.22 5.59 0.72
CA PRO A 43 10.34 4.99 -0.25
C PRO A 43 9.25 4.21 0.46
N GLU A 44 8.00 4.40 0.04
CA GLU A 44 6.88 3.61 0.55
C GLU A 44 7.07 2.16 0.11
N VAL A 45 7.17 1.27 1.09
CA VAL A 45 7.17 -0.17 0.83
C VAL A 45 5.71 -0.57 0.56
N PRO A 46 5.36 -1.10 -0.61
CA PRO A 46 4.00 -1.57 -0.85
C PRO A 46 3.70 -2.67 0.16
N TYR A 47 2.68 -2.48 0.99
CA TYR A 47 2.18 -3.53 1.86
C TYR A 47 1.80 -4.71 0.98
N ALA A 48 2.46 -5.85 1.17
CA ALA A 48 1.98 -7.10 0.61
C ALA A 48 0.60 -7.34 1.19
N GLU A 49 -0.45 -7.28 0.37
CA GLU A 49 -1.79 -7.60 0.83
C GLU A 49 -1.76 -8.99 1.47
N SER A 50 -2.07 -9.03 2.76
CA SER A 50 -2.03 -10.24 3.55
C SER A 50 -3.15 -11.17 3.07
N TYR A 51 -2.81 -12.14 2.21
CA TYR A 51 -3.72 -13.21 1.80
C TYR A 51 -4.23 -14.08 2.97
N PHE A 52 -3.68 -13.92 4.17
CA PHE A 52 -4.04 -14.71 5.35
C PHE A 52 -5.48 -14.45 5.82
N ASP A 53 -6.03 -13.25 5.64
CA ASP A 53 -7.38 -12.92 6.11
C ASP A 53 -8.47 -13.67 5.33
N TYR A 54 -8.29 -13.82 4.01
CA TYR A 54 -9.22 -14.56 3.16
C TYR A 54 -9.14 -16.07 3.39
N ILE A 55 -7.95 -16.61 3.66
CA ILE A 55 -7.76 -18.03 3.98
C ILE A 55 -8.46 -18.37 5.30
N LEU A 56 -8.31 -17.53 6.33
CA LEU A 56 -8.93 -17.77 7.63
C LEU A 56 -10.46 -17.75 7.54
N ILE A 57 -11.04 -16.76 6.85
CA ILE A 57 -12.50 -16.69 6.63
C ILE A 57 -12.99 -17.89 5.83
N GLY A 58 -12.28 -18.28 4.76
CA GLY A 58 -12.64 -19.43 3.93
C GLY A 58 -12.65 -20.75 4.69
N VAL A 59 -11.65 -21.00 5.55
CA VAL A 59 -11.57 -22.22 6.38
C VAL A 59 -12.70 -22.26 7.42
N VAL A 60 -13.01 -21.13 8.06
CA VAL A 60 -14.12 -21.06 9.03
C VAL A 60 -15.46 -21.36 8.36
N LEU A 61 -15.72 -20.76 7.19
CA LEU A 61 -16.94 -21.05 6.42
C LEU A 61 -17.03 -22.52 6.00
N LEU A 62 -15.92 -23.12 5.56
CA LEU A 62 -15.88 -24.53 5.17
C LEU A 62 -16.22 -25.46 6.35
N ILE A 63 -15.68 -25.20 7.55
CA ILE A 63 -15.97 -25.98 8.75
C ILE A 63 -17.46 -25.88 9.12
N ILE A 64 -18.04 -24.68 9.03
CA ILE A 64 -19.48 -24.48 9.31
C ILE A 64 -20.33 -25.27 8.31
N VAL A 65 -20.04 -25.18 7.02
CA VAL A 65 -20.79 -25.90 5.98
C VAL A 65 -20.71 -27.41 6.19
N LEU A 66 -19.52 -27.95 6.44
CA LEU A 66 -19.34 -29.39 6.69
C LEU A 66 -20.06 -29.85 7.96
N GLY A 67 -20.04 -29.03 9.02
CA GLY A 67 -20.78 -29.30 10.26
C GLY A 67 -22.29 -29.37 10.03
N VAL A 68 -22.85 -28.40 9.28
CA VAL A 68 -24.28 -28.39 8.94
C VAL A 68 -24.67 -29.58 8.05
N LEU A 69 -23.82 -29.95 7.08
CA LEU A 69 -24.07 -31.12 6.23
C LEU A 69 -24.17 -32.39 7.06
N ARG A 70 -23.20 -32.64 7.94
CA ARG A 70 -23.19 -33.82 8.83
C ARG A 70 -24.42 -33.87 9.73
N LEU A 71 -24.80 -32.73 10.33
CA LEU A 71 -26.00 -32.64 11.18
C LEU A 71 -27.30 -32.92 10.38
N THR A 72 -27.32 -32.58 9.10
CA THR A 72 -28.48 -32.82 8.23
C THR A 72 -28.57 -34.30 7.83
N GLU A 73 -27.44 -34.94 7.51
CA GLU A 73 -27.36 -36.38 7.25
C GLU A 73 -27.79 -37.19 8.48
N ASP A 74 -27.31 -36.83 9.68
CA ASP A 74 -27.67 -37.50 10.93
C ASP A 74 -29.17 -37.42 11.23
N LYS A 75 -29.79 -36.25 11.00
CA LYS A 75 -31.24 -36.07 11.14
C LYS A 75 -32.02 -36.91 10.13
N ASN A 76 -31.56 -36.99 8.88
CA ASN A 76 -32.25 -37.75 7.84
C ASN A 76 -32.19 -39.27 8.10
N ASN A 77 -31.04 -39.77 8.53
CA ASN A 77 -30.84 -41.18 8.90
C ASN A 77 -31.66 -41.59 10.13
N ASN A 78 -31.79 -40.71 11.13
CA ASN A 78 -32.62 -40.98 12.31
C ASN A 78 -34.13 -40.97 12.02
N ASN A 79 -34.59 -40.13 11.09
CA ASN A 79 -35.99 -40.10 10.67
C ASN A 79 -36.37 -41.31 9.81
N SER A 80 -35.43 -41.85 9.03
CA SER A 80 -35.62 -43.10 8.27
C SER A 80 -35.82 -44.31 9.20
N LYS A 81 -35.06 -44.41 10.29
CA LYS A 81 -35.15 -45.52 11.26
C LYS A 81 -36.43 -45.51 12.10
N LYS A 82 -37.05 -44.35 12.32
CA LYS A 82 -38.34 -44.23 13.05
C LYS A 82 -39.58 -44.58 12.21
N LYS A 83 -39.43 -44.75 10.89
CA LYS A 83 -40.54 -45.05 9.95
C LYS A 83 -40.63 -46.54 9.55
N LYS A 84 -39.81 -47.41 10.12
CA LYS A 84 -39.95 -48.88 10.05
C LYS A 84 -40.40 -49.40 11.41
#